data_AF-A0A950FI57-F1
#
_entry.id   AF-A0A950FI57-F1
#
_cell.length_a   1.000
_cell.length_b   1.000
_cell.length_c   1.000
_cell.angle_alpha   90.00
_cell.angle_beta   90.00
_cell.angle_gamma   90.00
#
_symmetry.space_group_name_H-M   'P 1'
#
loop_
_entity.id
_entity.type
_entity.pdbx_description
1 polymer ?
#
loop_
_entity_poly.entity_id
_entity_poly.type
_entity_poly.pdbx_seq_one_letter_code
_entity_poly.pdbx_strand_id
1 'polypeptide(L)'
;KALPKAYGASSSVHQYFQQWAAAGVFKTLWQRGVKLYDQQRGVKWRWQAIDGAKFKAPMGDEAVGGNPTDRGKKRQRATPAGG
;
A
#
# COMPACT_ATOMS: atom_id res chain seq x y z
N LYS A 1 6.25 -3.25 6.71
CA LYS A 1 5.30 -2.10 6.58
C LYS A 1 4.27 -2.24 7.68
N ALA A 2 4.26 -1.37 8.69
CA ALA A 2 3.32 -1.44 9.81
C ALA A 2 2.24 -0.38 9.62
N LEU A 3 0.98 -0.77 9.85
CA LEU A 3 -0.09 0.20 10.02
C LEU A 3 0.20 1.06 11.27
N PRO A 4 -0.27 2.31 11.32
CA PRO A 4 -0.19 3.11 12.54
C PRO A 4 -0.72 2.32 13.75
N LYS A 5 -0.08 2.48 14.92
CA LYS A 5 -0.44 1.73 16.15
C LYS A 5 -1.90 1.90 16.59
N ALA A 6 -2.57 2.95 16.12
CA ALA A 6 -3.99 3.18 16.37
C ALA A 6 -4.90 2.15 15.67
N TYR A 7 -4.40 1.44 14.66
CA TYR A 7 -5.12 0.38 13.99
C TYR A 7 -4.76 -0.99 14.57
N GLY A 8 -5.69 -1.93 14.48
CA GLY A 8 -5.46 -3.32 14.89
C GLY A 8 -4.37 -4.02 14.05
N ALA A 9 -4.15 -5.30 14.33
CA ALA A 9 -3.16 -6.10 13.63
C ALA A 9 -3.30 -6.00 12.10
N SER A 10 -2.16 -5.95 11.40
CA SER A 10 -2.14 -5.75 9.94
C SER A 10 -2.90 -6.84 9.18
N SER A 11 -2.91 -8.08 9.68
CA SER A 11 -3.68 -9.19 9.12
C SER A 11 -5.19 -8.94 9.24
N SER A 12 -5.66 -8.53 10.42
CA SER A 12 -7.07 -8.23 10.66
C SER A 12 -7.56 -7.07 9.79
N VAL A 13 -6.79 -5.99 9.71
CA VAL A 13 -7.15 -4.85 8.84
C VAL A 13 -7.20 -5.26 7.36
N HIS A 14 -6.25 -6.08 6.91
CA HIS A 14 -6.27 -6.59 5.54
C HIS A 14 -7.49 -7.50 5.27
N GLN A 15 -7.85 -8.35 6.22
CA GLN A 15 -9.02 -9.21 6.11
C GLN A 15 -10.31 -8.39 5.99
N TYR A 16 -10.52 -7.39 6.85
CA TYR A 16 -11.68 -6.51 6.75
C TYR A 16 -11.70 -5.71 5.44
N PHE A 17 -10.53 -5.22 5.00
CA PHE A 17 -10.41 -4.55 3.71
C PHE A 17 -10.88 -5.45 2.56
N GLN A 18 -10.43 -6.71 2.52
CA GLN A 18 -10.86 -7.67 1.50
C GLN A 18 -12.37 -7.97 1.58
N GLN A 19 -12.91 -8.14 2.78
CA GLN A 19 -14.34 -8.37 2.98
C GLN A 19 -15.17 -7.17 2.45
N TRP A 20 -14.76 -5.94 2.77
CA TRP A 20 -15.44 -4.73 2.31
C TRP A 20 -15.27 -4.49 0.80
N ALA A 21 -14.12 -4.85 0.25
CA ALA A 21 -13.90 -4.82 -1.18
C ALA A 21 -14.83 -5.81 -1.90
N ALA A 22 -14.91 -7.05 -1.41
CA ALA A 22 -15.82 -8.07 -1.94
C ALA A 22 -17.30 -7.67 -1.80
N ALA A 23 -17.67 -7.04 -0.67
CA ALA A 23 -19.00 -6.50 -0.45
C ALA A 23 -19.30 -5.21 -1.23
N GLY A 24 -18.33 -4.68 -2.00
CA GLY A 24 -18.53 -3.50 -2.84
C GLY A 24 -18.69 -2.18 -2.07
N VAL A 25 -18.22 -2.11 -0.82
CA VAL A 25 -18.33 -0.92 0.05
C VAL A 25 -17.69 0.29 -0.61
N PHE A 26 -16.46 0.15 -1.11
CA PHE A 26 -15.73 1.25 -1.74
C PHE A 26 -16.39 1.73 -3.04
N LYS A 27 -16.93 0.80 -3.84
CA LYS A 27 -17.67 1.15 -5.07
C LYS A 27 -18.92 1.97 -4.73
N THR A 28 -19.69 1.53 -3.74
CA THR A 28 -20.88 2.24 -3.28
C THR A 28 -20.54 3.62 -2.73
N LEU A 29 -19.48 3.72 -1.93
CA LEU A 29 -18.99 4.98 -1.39
C LEU A 29 -18.60 5.95 -2.51
N TRP A 30 -17.86 5.47 -3.51
CA TRP A 30 -17.45 6.25 -4.68
C TRP A 30 -18.66 6.78 -5.46
N GLN A 31 -19.63 5.92 -5.79
CA GLN A 31 -20.83 6.32 -6.52
C GLN A 31 -21.63 7.40 -5.78
N ARG A 32 -21.78 7.27 -4.46
CA ARG A 32 -22.44 8.28 -3.62
C ARG A 32 -21.66 9.59 -3.62
N GLY A 33 -20.35 9.53 -3.47
CA GLY A 33 -19.48 10.71 -3.51
C GLY A 33 -19.59 11.47 -4.83
N VAL A 34 -19.50 10.75 -5.95
CA VAL A 34 -19.64 11.34 -7.29
C VAL A 34 -21.02 11.97 -7.48
N LYS A 35 -22.10 11.30 -7.05
CA LYS A 35 -23.46 11.85 -7.12
C LYS A 35 -23.60 13.15 -6.30
N LEU A 36 -23.11 13.16 -5.06
CA LEU A 36 -23.14 14.35 -4.21
C LEU A 36 -22.34 15.51 -4.82
N TYR A 37 -21.18 15.21 -5.38
CA TYR A 37 -20.36 16.22 -6.05
C TYR A 37 -21.05 16.78 -7.29
N ASP A 38 -21.64 15.92 -8.13
CA ASP A 38 -22.38 16.33 -9.32
C ASP A 38 -23.56 17.25 -8.96
N GLN A 39 -24.29 16.93 -7.89
CA GLN A 39 -25.38 17.77 -7.39
C GLN A 39 -24.92 19.15 -6.92
N GLN A 40 -23.75 19.26 -6.29
CA GLN A 40 -23.28 20.51 -5.69
C GLN A 40 -22.46 21.37 -6.65
N ARG A 41 -21.71 20.75 -7.57
CA ARG A 41 -20.69 21.43 -8.39
C ARG A 41 -20.83 21.14 -9.89
N GLY A 42 -21.56 20.09 -10.26
CA GLY A 42 -21.64 19.58 -11.62
C GLY A 42 -20.37 18.86 -12.06
N VAL A 43 -20.52 17.66 -12.60
CA VAL A 43 -19.45 16.90 -13.24
C VAL A 43 -19.50 17.15 -14.75
N LYS A 44 -18.40 17.63 -15.31
CA LYS A 44 -18.25 17.76 -16.77
C LYS A 44 -17.97 16.41 -17.41
N TRP A 45 -19.00 15.57 -17.54
CA TRP A 45 -18.88 14.18 -18.04
C TRP A 45 -18.19 14.04 -19.40
N ARG A 46 -18.27 15.06 -20.26
CA ARG A 46 -17.64 15.08 -21.59
C ARG A 46 -16.12 15.32 -21.55
N TRP A 47 -15.59 15.89 -20.47
CA TRP A 47 -14.18 16.22 -20.30
C TRP A 47 -13.67 15.63 -19.01
N GLN A 48 -13.07 14.45 -19.10
CA GLN A 48 -12.36 13.82 -17.99
C GLN A 48 -10.86 13.83 -18.30
N ALA A 49 -10.08 14.43 -17.41
CA ALA A 49 -8.64 14.25 -17.36
C ALA A 49 -8.32 13.41 -16.13
N ILE A 50 -7.49 12.38 -16.29
CA ILE A 50 -6.97 11.58 -15.19
C ILE A 50 -5.51 11.99 -14.96
N ASP A 51 -5.23 12.53 -13.78
CA ASP A 51 -3.84 12.74 -13.35
C ASP A 51 -3.47 11.62 -12.37
N GLY A 52 -2.31 11.00 -12.61
CA GLY A 52 -1.85 9.84 -11.87
C GLY A 52 -0.37 9.99 -11.54
N ALA A 53 -0.05 10.14 -10.26
CA ALA A 53 1.33 10.15 -9.81
C ALA A 53 1.83 8.71 -9.59
N LYS A 54 2.83 8.29 -10.36
CA LYS A 54 3.57 7.05 -10.12
C LYS A 54 4.74 7.33 -9.19
N PHE A 55 4.56 7.15 -7.89
CA PHE A 55 5.66 7.15 -6.94
C PHE A 55 6.26 5.75 -6.83
N LYS A 56 7.59 5.67 -6.77
CA LYS A 56 8.26 4.42 -6.39
C LYS A 56 7.83 4.10 -4.96
N ALA A 57 7.51 2.82 -4.70
CA ALA A 57 7.34 2.37 -3.33
C ALA A 57 8.62 2.74 -2.55
N PRO A 58 8.52 3.30 -1.34
CA PRO A 58 9.70 3.55 -0.53
C PRO A 58 10.48 2.24 -0.44
N MET A 59 11.76 2.32 -0.83
CA MET A 59 12.68 1.20 -0.74
C MET A 59 12.69 0.78 0.73
N GLY A 60 12.53 -0.52 1.00
CA GLY A 60 12.45 -1.01 2.38
C GLY A 60 13.69 -0.59 3.15
N ASP A 61 13.50 0.09 4.28
CA ASP A 61 14.58 0.35 5.24
C ASP A 61 15.16 -0.96 5.78
N GLU A 62 16.28 -0.86 6.49
CA GLU A 62 16.98 -1.96 7.18
C GLU A 62 16.09 -2.82 8.10
N ALA A 63 14.89 -2.34 8.44
CA ALA A 63 13.88 -3.06 9.21
C ALA A 63 13.07 -4.10 8.40
N VAL A 64 13.25 -4.18 7.08
CA VAL A 64 12.73 -5.30 6.28
C VAL A 64 13.72 -6.44 6.42
N GLY A 65 13.35 -7.46 7.19
CA GLY A 65 14.14 -8.68 7.34
C GLY A 65 14.59 -9.21 5.97
N GLY A 66 15.79 -9.80 5.93
CA GLY A 66 16.46 -10.20 4.71
C GLY A 66 15.54 -10.89 3.71
N ASN A 67 15.77 -10.63 2.42
CA ASN A 67 15.03 -11.22 1.32
C ASN A 67 14.85 -12.74 1.58
N PRO A 68 13.62 -13.29 1.56
CA PRO A 68 13.38 -14.72 1.79
C PRO A 68 14.19 -15.64 0.85
N THR A 69 14.66 -15.13 -0.28
CA THR A 69 15.52 -15.84 -1.24
C THR A 69 17.00 -15.85 -0.85
N ASP A 70 17.47 -14.98 0.07
CA ASP A 70 18.85 -14.96 0.60
C ASP A 70 19.12 -16.07 1.65
N ARG A 71 18.38 -17.17 1.55
CA ARG A 71 18.48 -18.33 2.43
C ARG A 71 19.84 -19.03 2.26
N GLY A 72 20.83 -18.60 3.04
CA GLY A 72 21.93 -19.47 3.47
C GLY A 72 23.30 -19.28 2.82
N LYS A 73 23.77 -18.07 2.50
CA LYS A 73 25.22 -17.86 2.31
C LYS A 73 25.88 -17.24 3.54
N LYS A 74 26.26 -18.09 4.50
CA LYS A 74 27.33 -17.77 5.47
C LYS A 74 28.65 -17.65 4.70
N ARG A 75 28.94 -16.48 4.13
CA ARG A 75 30.31 -16.17 3.74
C ARG A 75 31.10 -15.93 5.02
N GLN A 76 31.98 -16.86 5.35
CA GLN A 76 33.01 -16.63 6.36
C GLN A 76 33.84 -15.44 5.87
N ARG A 77 33.81 -14.33 6.60
CA ARG A 77 34.77 -13.24 6.38
C ARG A 77 36.11 -13.76 6.85
N ALA A 78 37.10 -13.85 5.95
CA ALA A 78 38.48 -14.00 6.35
C ALA A 78 38.88 -12.74 7.15
N THR A 79 39.47 -12.95 8.33
CA THR A 79 40.11 -11.89 9.10
C THR A 79 41.19 -11.24 8.23
N PRO A 80 41.24 -9.90 8.12
CA PRO A 80 42.37 -9.26 7.45
C PRO A 80 43.60 -9.53 8.32
N ALA A 81 44.64 -10.11 7.74
CA ALA A 81 45.94 -10.18 8.38
C ALA A 81 46.45 -8.74 8.54
N GLY A 82 46.64 -8.32 9.80
CA GLY A 82 47.43 -7.14 10.10
C GLY A 82 48.91 -7.42 9.84
N GLY A 83 49.62 -6.42 9.32
CA GLY A 83 51.05 -6.45 9.03
C GLY A 83 51.36 -5.81 7.69
#